data_AF-A0A2E7PJ78-F1
#
_entry.id   AF-A0A2E7PJ78-F1
#
_cell.length_a   1.000
_cell.length_b   1.000
_cell.length_c   1.000
_cell.angle_alpha   90.00
_cell.angle_beta   90.00
_cell.angle_gamma   90.00
#
_symmetry.space_group_name_H-M   'P 1'
#
loop_
_entity.id
_entity.type
_entity.pdbx_description
1 polymer ?
#
loop_
_entity_poly.entity_id
_entity_poly.type
_entity_poly.pdbx_seq_one_letter_code
_entity_poly.pdbx_strand_id
1 'polypeptide(L)'
;MAHFIVGRLFGWPEFAEDGDDIWLIHIEEPTFFLRIIHRPEDLMPSGDLNDLYFPLEHDTRYAVGNLIFVEPRPADPREVAQLVAMSIEAIQQEVVTRLLALPTRPFNPSSAELQPEDVPVGFVTGVFYDSDSGDTDPMPWIAHLGPPPFAMRVCDLNDEDLEPDDIWANAGDGYALAHLHWLSNLASDRDDIRFLAETAAGIVADAVEDVMPDLVPS
;
A
#
# COMPACT_ATOMS: atom_id res chain seq x y z
N MET A 1 11.70 7.96 -11.97
CA MET A 1 10.72 8.45 -10.99
C MET A 1 9.73 7.32 -10.81
N ALA A 2 9.50 6.92 -9.57
CA ALA A 2 8.58 5.86 -9.22
C ALA A 2 7.91 6.24 -7.90
N HIS A 3 6.58 6.11 -7.87
CA HIS A 3 5.78 6.43 -6.69
C HIS A 3 5.24 5.18 -6.03
N PHE A 4 5.44 5.10 -4.72
CA PHE A 4 5.01 3.98 -3.93
C PHE A 4 4.09 4.42 -2.80
N ILE A 5 3.03 3.67 -2.56
CA ILE A 5 2.36 3.66 -1.26
C ILE A 5 2.88 2.45 -0.51
N VAL A 6 3.51 2.69 0.64
CA VAL A 6 4.02 1.65 1.54
C VAL A 6 3.19 1.70 2.80
N GLY A 7 2.50 0.61 3.13
CA GLY A 7 1.51 0.64 4.20
C GLY A 7 1.20 -0.71 4.81
N ARG A 8 0.39 -0.66 5.87
CA ARG A 8 -0.15 -1.84 6.53
C ARG A 8 -1.55 -2.16 5.98
N LEU A 9 -1.86 -3.45 5.86
CA LEU A 9 -3.15 -3.93 5.35
C LEU A 9 -4.19 -4.01 6.46
N PHE A 10 -5.42 -3.60 6.13
CA PHE A 10 -6.60 -3.63 6.98
C PHE A 10 -7.80 -4.15 6.21
N GLY A 11 -8.81 -4.68 6.92
CA GLY A 11 -10.06 -5.12 6.33
C GLY A 11 -9.94 -6.43 5.54
N TRP A 12 -8.96 -7.28 5.86
CA TRP A 12 -8.78 -8.60 5.23
C TRP A 12 -8.76 -9.78 6.22
N PRO A 13 -9.83 -9.95 7.01
CA PRO A 13 -9.84 -10.85 8.18
C PRO A 13 -9.73 -12.33 7.84
N GLU A 14 -9.91 -12.72 6.58
CA GLU A 14 -9.81 -14.11 6.14
C GLU A 14 -8.37 -14.64 6.15
N PHE A 15 -7.37 -13.75 6.00
CA PHE A 15 -5.98 -14.13 5.78
C PHE A 15 -4.95 -13.37 6.63
N ALA A 16 -5.29 -12.19 7.15
CA ALA A 16 -4.41 -11.40 8.00
C ALA A 16 -5.19 -10.69 9.11
N GLU A 17 -4.56 -10.51 10.26
CA GLU A 17 -5.05 -9.56 11.27
C GLU A 17 -4.77 -8.13 10.80
N ASP A 18 -5.63 -7.19 11.20
CA ASP A 18 -5.50 -5.79 10.81
C ASP A 18 -4.15 -5.22 11.27
N GLY A 19 -3.40 -4.68 10.33
CA GLY A 19 -2.08 -4.10 10.56
C GLY A 19 -0.91 -5.08 10.47
N ASP A 20 -1.14 -6.40 10.38
CA ASP A 20 -0.06 -7.40 10.42
C ASP A 20 0.68 -7.58 9.08
N ASP A 21 0.01 -7.26 7.99
CA ASP A 21 0.56 -7.38 6.64
C ASP A 21 1.10 -6.04 6.15
N ILE A 22 2.25 -6.05 5.47
CA ILE A 22 2.85 -4.85 4.89
C ILE A 22 2.90 -5.00 3.37
N TRP A 23 2.37 -3.98 2.70
CA TRP A 23 2.22 -3.94 1.24
C TRP A 23 2.95 -2.73 0.67
N LEU A 24 3.51 -2.92 -0.53
CA LEU A 24 4.15 -1.88 -1.32
C LEU A 24 3.43 -1.81 -2.67
N ILE A 25 2.91 -0.65 -3.01
CA ILE A 25 2.04 -0.44 -4.15
C ILE A 25 2.72 0.55 -5.07
N HIS A 26 3.15 0.11 -6.25
CA HIS A 26 3.58 1.02 -7.30
C HIS A 26 2.34 1.58 -8.00
N ILE A 27 2.14 2.90 -7.94
CA ILE A 27 0.90 3.54 -8.39
C ILE A 27 0.98 4.14 -9.80
N GLU A 28 2.15 4.08 -10.43
CA GLU A 28 2.36 4.46 -11.83
C GLU A 28 2.39 3.23 -12.73
N GLU A 29 2.34 3.43 -14.04
CA GLU A 29 2.45 2.34 -15.02
C GLU A 29 3.90 1.82 -15.10
N PRO A 30 4.15 0.51 -14.94
CA PRO A 30 3.19 -0.56 -14.69
C PRO A 30 2.70 -0.61 -13.24
N THR A 31 1.38 -0.62 -13.02
CA THR A 31 0.81 -0.68 -11.67
C THR A 31 0.89 -2.09 -11.11
N PHE A 32 1.48 -2.25 -9.93
CA PHE A 32 1.59 -3.56 -9.28
C PHE A 32 1.63 -3.44 -7.76
N PHE A 33 1.35 -4.57 -7.12
CA PHE A 33 1.44 -4.76 -5.68
C PHE A 33 2.58 -5.73 -5.36
N LEU A 34 3.23 -5.48 -4.23
CA LEU A 34 4.19 -6.33 -3.57
C LEU A 34 3.84 -6.39 -2.10
N ARG A 35 4.35 -7.39 -1.41
CA ARG A 35 4.15 -7.52 0.03
C ARG A 35 5.40 -8.07 0.71
N ILE A 36 5.52 -7.75 1.99
CA ILE A 36 6.47 -8.43 2.84
C ILE A 36 5.90 -9.81 3.17
N ILE A 37 6.70 -10.85 2.99
CA ILE A 37 6.37 -12.25 3.26
C ILE A 37 7.42 -12.87 4.18
N HIS A 38 7.06 -13.96 4.83
CA HIS A 38 8.07 -14.87 5.41
C HIS A 38 8.96 -15.38 4.28
N ARG A 39 10.28 -15.33 4.49
CA ARG A 39 11.25 -15.77 3.50
C ARG A 39 11.05 -17.27 3.24
N PRO A 40 10.83 -17.66 1.97
CA PRO A 40 10.78 -19.08 1.63
C PRO A 40 12.15 -19.74 1.85
N GLU A 41 12.23 -20.77 2.68
CA GLU A 41 13.48 -21.52 2.91
C GLU A 41 13.71 -22.61 1.84
N ASP A 42 12.64 -23.18 1.30
CA ASP A 42 12.68 -24.39 0.44
C ASP A 42 12.15 -24.19 -1.00
N LEU A 43 11.69 -22.99 -1.36
CA LEU A 43 11.16 -22.70 -2.70
C LEU A 43 12.29 -22.34 -3.67
N MET A 44 12.52 -23.22 -4.65
CA MET A 44 13.28 -22.86 -5.85
C MET A 44 12.41 -21.95 -6.73
N PRO A 45 12.89 -20.75 -7.12
CA PRO A 45 12.14 -19.88 -8.03
C PRO A 45 11.85 -20.63 -9.35
N SER A 46 10.60 -20.64 -9.79
CA SER A 46 10.19 -21.26 -11.05
C SER A 46 10.73 -20.52 -12.29
N GLY A 47 11.10 -19.24 -12.11
CA GLY A 47 11.43 -18.31 -13.18
C GLY A 47 10.30 -17.33 -13.51
N ASP A 48 9.10 -17.52 -12.95
CA ASP A 48 8.00 -16.56 -13.04
C ASP A 48 8.22 -15.37 -12.10
N LEU A 49 7.85 -14.16 -12.56
CA LEU A 49 8.05 -12.92 -11.79
C LEU A 49 7.30 -12.94 -10.45
N ASN A 50 6.18 -13.64 -10.37
CA ASN A 50 5.36 -13.75 -9.15
C ASN A 50 6.04 -14.59 -8.07
N ASP A 51 6.98 -15.47 -8.45
CA ASP A 51 7.75 -16.33 -7.54
C ASP A 51 9.07 -15.68 -7.09
N LEU A 52 9.36 -14.47 -7.58
CA LEU A 52 10.53 -13.72 -7.15
C LEU A 52 10.29 -13.14 -5.76
N TYR A 53 11.30 -13.30 -4.91
CA TYR A 53 11.37 -12.64 -3.62
C TYR A 53 12.76 -12.07 -3.39
N PHE A 54 12.81 -10.98 -2.62
CA PHE A 54 14.02 -10.22 -2.34
C PHE A 54 14.16 -10.08 -0.82
N PRO A 55 15.17 -10.71 -0.19
CA PRO A 55 15.36 -10.64 1.26
C PRO A 55 15.51 -9.20 1.73
N LEU A 56 14.92 -8.87 2.88
CA LEU A 56 15.17 -7.58 3.53
C LEU A 56 16.58 -7.58 4.16
N GLU A 57 17.29 -6.46 4.05
CA GLU A 57 18.67 -6.36 4.54
C GLU A 57 18.76 -6.45 6.07
N HIS A 58 17.78 -5.87 6.77
CA HIS A 58 17.79 -5.77 8.23
C HIS A 58 17.17 -6.97 8.94
N ASP A 59 16.35 -7.77 8.24
CA ASP A 59 15.73 -8.97 8.81
C ASP A 59 15.57 -10.07 7.75
N THR A 60 16.52 -11.00 7.74
CA THR A 60 16.58 -12.08 6.75
C THR A 60 15.47 -13.12 6.88
N ARG A 61 14.62 -13.02 7.91
CA ARG A 61 13.41 -13.85 8.05
C ARG A 61 12.32 -13.42 7.08
N TYR A 62 12.39 -12.20 6.57
CA TYR A 62 11.39 -11.63 5.68
C TYR A 62 11.98 -11.29 4.31
N ALA A 63 11.11 -11.22 3.32
CA ALA A 63 11.43 -10.81 1.96
C ALA A 63 10.28 -9.99 1.37
N VAL A 64 10.58 -9.13 0.39
CA VAL A 64 9.56 -8.55 -0.49
C VAL A 64 9.29 -9.55 -1.61
N GLY A 65 8.03 -9.93 -1.81
CA GLY A 65 7.65 -10.93 -2.81
C GLY A 65 6.19 -10.83 -3.23
N ASN A 66 5.74 -11.84 -3.99
CA ASN A 66 4.40 -11.94 -4.57
C ASN A 66 4.04 -10.69 -5.38
N LEU A 67 4.79 -10.47 -6.45
CA LEU A 67 4.47 -9.42 -7.41
C LEU A 67 3.13 -9.71 -8.08
N ILE A 68 2.21 -8.75 -8.01
CA ILE A 68 0.86 -8.86 -8.57
C ILE A 68 0.60 -7.65 -9.45
N PHE A 69 0.49 -7.85 -10.76
CA PHE A 69 0.14 -6.78 -11.69
C PHE A 69 -1.36 -6.50 -11.63
N VAL A 70 -1.72 -5.22 -11.50
CA VAL A 70 -3.13 -4.79 -11.48
C VAL A 70 -3.76 -4.96 -12.86
N GLU A 71 -3.00 -4.70 -13.91
CA GLU A 71 -3.40 -4.96 -15.29
C GLU A 71 -2.39 -5.85 -16.00
N PRO A 72 -2.83 -6.82 -16.81
CA PRO A 72 -1.93 -7.64 -17.61
C PRO A 72 -1.30 -6.79 -18.72
N ARG A 73 -0.07 -6.33 -18.51
CA ARG A 73 0.74 -5.64 -19.53
C ARG A 73 2.14 -6.23 -19.63
N PRO A 74 2.74 -6.31 -20.83
CA PRO A 74 4.13 -6.66 -20.97
C PRO A 74 4.99 -5.48 -20.50
N ALA A 75 5.38 -5.48 -19.22
CA ALA A 75 6.46 -4.64 -18.71
C ALA A 75 7.81 -5.30 -18.99
N ASP A 76 8.86 -4.51 -19.27
CA ASP A 76 10.21 -5.06 -19.39
C ASP A 76 10.63 -5.63 -18.02
N PRO A 77 11.02 -6.91 -17.90
CA PRO A 77 11.46 -7.49 -16.64
C PRO A 77 12.59 -6.70 -15.95
N ARG A 78 13.42 -5.97 -16.72
CA ARG A 78 14.48 -5.12 -16.17
C ARG A 78 13.93 -3.88 -15.49
N GLU A 79 12.91 -3.27 -16.08
CA GLU A 79 12.20 -2.13 -15.52
C GLU A 79 11.48 -2.55 -14.23
N VAL A 80 10.75 -3.66 -14.28
CA VAL A 80 10.08 -4.24 -13.10
C VAL A 80 11.09 -4.52 -11.98
N ALA A 81 12.24 -5.15 -12.29
CA ALA A 81 13.27 -5.41 -11.29
C ALA A 81 13.83 -4.13 -10.67
N GLN A 82 13.97 -3.05 -11.44
CA GLN A 82 14.40 -1.75 -10.94
C GLN A 82 13.34 -1.12 -10.01
N LEU A 83 12.06 -1.19 -10.38
CA LEU A 83 10.97 -0.70 -9.54
C LEU A 83 10.85 -1.50 -8.23
N VAL A 84 11.05 -2.82 -8.28
CA VAL A 84 11.08 -3.66 -7.08
C VAL A 84 12.24 -3.25 -6.17
N ALA A 85 13.44 -3.01 -6.72
CA ALA A 85 14.57 -2.53 -5.93
C ALA A 85 14.26 -1.19 -5.23
N MET A 86 13.64 -0.25 -5.95
CA MET A 86 13.21 1.04 -5.39
C MET A 86 12.14 0.88 -4.29
N SER A 87 11.24 -0.10 -4.41
CA SER A 87 10.26 -0.39 -3.37
C SER A 87 10.92 -0.93 -2.08
N ILE A 88 11.98 -1.75 -2.22
CA ILE A 88 12.75 -2.26 -1.08
C ILE A 88 13.48 -1.11 -0.39
N GLU A 89 14.05 -0.18 -1.15
CA GLU A 89 14.64 1.04 -0.60
C GLU A 89 13.58 1.86 0.15
N ALA A 90 12.36 2.00 -0.39
CA ALA A 90 11.27 2.76 0.22
C ALA A 90 10.90 2.26 1.63
N ILE A 91 10.69 0.95 1.80
CA ILE A 91 10.36 0.38 3.13
C ILE A 91 11.54 0.51 4.11
N GLN A 92 12.78 0.52 3.62
CA GLN A 92 13.98 0.66 4.45
C GLN A 92 14.27 2.11 4.87
N GLN A 93 13.56 3.11 4.31
CA GLN A 93 13.71 4.49 4.74
C GLN A 93 13.28 4.66 6.20
N GLU A 94 14.09 5.37 6.98
CA GLU A 94 13.85 5.57 8.41
C GLU A 94 12.51 6.23 8.68
N VAL A 95 12.14 7.23 7.86
CA VAL A 95 10.85 7.92 7.96
C VAL A 95 9.68 6.97 7.71
N VAL A 96 9.74 6.14 6.67
CA VAL A 96 8.68 5.17 6.34
C VAL A 96 8.58 4.12 7.45
N THR A 97 9.72 3.54 7.85
CA THR A 97 9.80 2.56 8.94
C THR A 97 9.20 3.09 10.25
N ARG A 98 9.47 4.36 10.59
CA ARG A 98 8.92 5.02 11.77
C ARG A 98 7.41 5.24 11.66
N LEU A 99 6.94 5.83 10.56
CA LEU A 99 5.53 6.15 10.34
C LEU A 99 4.66 4.88 10.29
N LEU A 100 5.19 3.78 9.78
CA LEU A 100 4.53 2.47 9.79
C LEU A 100 4.71 1.70 11.11
N ALA A 101 5.33 2.31 12.12
CA ALA A 101 5.58 1.73 13.43
C ALA A 101 6.28 0.34 13.39
N LEU A 102 7.10 0.05 12.37
CA LEU A 102 7.71 -1.29 12.21
C LEU A 102 8.58 -1.72 13.40
N PRO A 103 9.35 -0.83 14.06
CA PRO A 103 10.18 -1.23 15.21
C PRO A 103 9.38 -1.52 16.49
N THR A 104 8.19 -0.94 16.63
CA THR A 104 7.40 -0.96 17.87
C THR A 104 6.17 -1.85 17.77
N ARG A 105 5.68 -2.09 16.55
CA ARG A 105 4.57 -2.98 16.25
C ARG A 105 5.07 -4.15 15.41
N PRO A 106 5.09 -5.38 15.98
CA PRO A 106 5.40 -6.56 15.19
C PRO A 106 4.42 -6.65 14.01
N PHE A 107 4.86 -7.29 12.95
CA PHE A 107 4.05 -7.61 11.80
C PHE A 107 4.22 -9.11 11.56
N ASN A 108 3.14 -9.78 11.14
CA ASN A 108 3.12 -11.21 10.93
C ASN A 108 2.54 -11.48 9.53
N PRO A 109 3.40 -11.48 8.50
CA PRO A 109 2.96 -11.63 7.13
C PRO A 109 2.10 -12.86 6.91
N SER A 110 1.03 -12.67 6.15
CA SER A 110 0.22 -13.72 5.57
C SER A 110 1.06 -14.66 4.68
N SER A 111 0.52 -15.84 4.40
CA SER A 111 1.25 -16.90 3.70
C SER A 111 1.77 -16.44 2.35
N ALA A 112 3.05 -16.75 2.05
CA ALA A 112 3.67 -16.52 0.73
C ALA A 112 2.95 -17.26 -0.41
N GLU A 113 2.13 -18.28 -0.10
CA GLU A 113 1.42 -19.11 -1.09
C GLU A 113 0.14 -18.48 -1.66
N LEU A 114 -0.25 -17.28 -1.19
CA LEU A 114 -1.44 -16.57 -1.70
C LEU A 114 -1.33 -16.33 -3.20
N GLN A 115 -2.37 -16.76 -3.92
CA GLN A 115 -2.47 -16.61 -5.36
C GLN A 115 -3.03 -15.22 -5.72
N PRO A 116 -2.85 -14.75 -6.97
CA PRO A 116 -3.43 -13.47 -7.40
C PRO A 116 -4.96 -13.39 -7.25
N GLU A 117 -5.68 -14.49 -7.38
CA GLU A 117 -7.13 -14.55 -7.10
C GLU A 117 -7.49 -14.37 -5.63
N ASP A 118 -6.52 -14.61 -4.73
CA ASP A 118 -6.64 -14.38 -3.30
C ASP A 118 -6.22 -12.95 -2.93
N VAL A 119 -6.03 -12.02 -3.88
CA VAL A 119 -5.67 -10.62 -3.56
C VAL A 119 -6.70 -10.02 -2.60
N PRO A 120 -6.25 -9.33 -1.54
CA PRO A 120 -7.12 -8.77 -0.52
C PRO A 120 -8.19 -7.85 -1.11
N VAL A 121 -9.42 -8.00 -0.63
CA VAL A 121 -10.48 -7.00 -0.77
C VAL A 121 -10.39 -5.99 0.40
N GLY A 122 -9.16 -5.60 0.72
CA GLY A 122 -8.80 -4.78 1.87
C GLY A 122 -8.19 -3.45 1.47
N PHE A 123 -7.72 -2.73 2.48
CA PHE A 123 -7.17 -1.39 2.36
C PHE A 123 -5.76 -1.34 2.94
N VAL A 124 -4.83 -0.78 2.17
CA VAL A 124 -3.48 -0.48 2.62
C VAL A 124 -3.43 0.97 3.05
N THR A 125 -3.21 1.20 4.33
CA THR A 125 -3.03 2.55 4.90
C THR A 125 -1.56 2.77 5.18
N GLY A 126 -1.00 3.89 4.71
CA GLY A 126 0.41 4.16 4.90
C GLY A 126 0.91 5.43 4.26
N VAL A 127 2.15 5.37 3.80
CA VAL A 127 2.95 6.53 3.41
C VAL A 127 3.17 6.52 1.91
N PHE A 128 2.97 7.66 1.27
CA PHE A 128 3.43 7.88 -0.09
C PHE A 128 4.92 8.22 -0.09
N TYR A 129 5.68 7.58 -0.98
CA TYR A 129 7.13 7.76 -1.13
C TYR A 129 7.50 8.04 -2.59
N ASP A 130 8.29 9.09 -2.81
CA ASP A 130 8.87 9.44 -4.10
C ASP A 130 10.30 8.91 -4.19
N SER A 131 10.54 7.99 -5.13
CA SER A 131 11.86 7.35 -5.27
C SER A 131 12.95 8.29 -5.80
N ASP A 132 12.60 9.40 -6.45
CA ASP A 132 13.57 10.31 -7.07
C ASP A 132 14.13 11.30 -6.05
N SER A 133 13.25 11.90 -5.24
CA SER A 133 13.66 12.83 -4.19
C SER A 133 13.95 12.16 -2.84
N GLY A 134 13.38 10.98 -2.59
CA GLY A 134 13.41 10.33 -1.28
C GLY A 134 12.43 10.95 -0.28
N ASP A 135 11.55 11.83 -0.73
CA ASP A 135 10.56 12.49 0.13
C ASP A 135 9.33 11.62 0.35
N THR A 136 8.64 11.87 1.46
CA THR A 136 7.34 11.31 1.78
C THR A 136 6.27 12.40 1.81
N ASP A 137 5.05 12.06 1.44
CA ASP A 137 3.91 12.94 1.72
C ASP A 137 3.72 13.07 3.24
N PRO A 138 3.56 14.29 3.79
CA PRO A 138 3.28 14.47 5.22
C PRO A 138 1.93 13.88 5.65
N MET A 139 1.02 13.61 4.72
CA MET A 139 -0.29 13.02 5.02
C MET A 139 -0.38 11.56 4.58
N PRO A 140 -1.17 10.74 5.29
CA PRO A 140 -1.38 9.35 4.91
C PRO A 140 -2.07 9.20 3.55
N TRP A 141 -1.80 8.05 2.95
CA TRP A 141 -2.51 7.54 1.80
C TRP A 141 -3.19 6.21 2.15
N ILE A 142 -4.33 5.97 1.52
CA ILE A 142 -5.06 4.70 1.62
C ILE A 142 -5.30 4.14 0.21
N ALA A 143 -5.03 2.87 0.02
CA ALA A 143 -5.23 2.17 -1.24
C ALA A 143 -6.15 0.97 -1.07
N HIS A 144 -7.22 0.90 -1.87
CA HIS A 144 -8.06 -0.28 -1.98
C HIS A 144 -7.42 -1.26 -2.97
N LEU A 145 -7.20 -2.50 -2.54
CA LEU A 145 -6.54 -3.54 -3.36
C LEU A 145 -7.54 -4.37 -4.17
N GLY A 146 -8.80 -4.43 -3.74
CA GLY A 146 -9.87 -5.14 -4.44
C GLY A 146 -10.42 -4.38 -5.65
N PRO A 147 -11.27 -5.01 -6.49
CA PRO A 147 -11.91 -4.32 -7.60
C PRO A 147 -13.01 -3.36 -7.11
N PRO A 148 -12.99 -2.07 -7.52
CA PRO A 148 -11.95 -1.42 -8.31
C PRO A 148 -10.75 -0.97 -7.45
N PRO A 149 -9.51 -1.19 -7.90
CA PRO A 149 -8.35 -0.76 -7.14
C PRO A 149 -8.09 0.73 -7.35
N PHE A 150 -7.89 1.46 -6.27
CA PHE A 150 -7.64 2.90 -6.26
C PHE A 150 -6.79 3.29 -5.05
N ALA A 151 -6.26 4.50 -5.07
CA ALA A 151 -5.67 5.16 -3.91
C ALA A 151 -6.31 6.54 -3.68
N MET A 152 -6.32 6.98 -2.43
CA MET A 152 -6.77 8.31 -2.02
C MET A 152 -5.82 8.87 -0.97
N ARG A 153 -5.71 10.18 -0.95
CA ARG A 153 -4.92 10.92 0.05
C ARG A 153 -5.82 11.39 1.18
N VAL A 154 -5.35 11.28 2.42
CA VAL A 154 -5.94 11.96 3.57
C VAL A 154 -5.54 13.43 3.51
N CYS A 155 -6.50 14.34 3.51
CA CYS A 155 -6.27 15.78 3.36
C CYS A 155 -6.87 16.53 4.54
N ASP A 156 -6.21 17.60 4.99
CA ASP A 156 -6.79 18.56 5.92
C ASP A 156 -7.90 19.34 5.20
N LEU A 157 -9.07 19.46 5.80
CA LEU A 157 -10.19 20.24 5.27
C LEU A 157 -9.90 21.74 5.18
N ASN A 158 -8.84 22.22 5.83
CA ASN A 158 -8.36 23.60 5.74
C ASN A 158 -7.31 23.79 4.64
N ASP A 159 -6.93 22.74 3.91
CA ASP A 159 -6.01 22.85 2.78
C ASP A 159 -6.64 23.72 1.67
N GLU A 160 -5.93 24.77 1.25
CA GLU A 160 -6.42 25.72 0.24
C GLU A 160 -6.52 25.07 -1.15
N ASP A 161 -5.77 24.00 -1.38
CA ASP A 161 -5.75 23.26 -2.65
C ASP A 161 -6.85 22.17 -2.71
N LEU A 162 -7.62 21.97 -1.64
CA LEU A 162 -8.69 20.97 -1.59
C LEU A 162 -10.03 21.53 -2.07
N GLU A 163 -10.47 21.10 -3.25
CA GLU A 163 -11.78 21.46 -3.79
C GLU A 163 -12.89 20.53 -3.23
N PRO A 164 -14.11 21.04 -2.97
CA PRO A 164 -15.21 20.23 -2.44
C PRO A 164 -15.60 19.04 -3.33
N ASP A 165 -15.41 19.15 -4.64
CA ASP A 165 -15.73 18.09 -5.60
C ASP A 165 -14.70 16.94 -5.59
N ASP A 166 -13.52 17.15 -5.01
CA ASP A 166 -12.47 16.15 -4.85
C ASP A 166 -12.65 15.30 -3.58
N ILE A 167 -13.54 15.69 -2.67
CA ILE A 167 -13.80 15.01 -1.40
C ILE A 167 -14.71 13.81 -1.63
N TRP A 168 -14.23 12.63 -1.23
CA TRP A 168 -14.96 11.37 -1.33
C TRP A 168 -15.60 10.93 -0.02
N ALA A 169 -14.91 11.14 1.11
CA ALA A 169 -15.41 10.79 2.43
C ALA A 169 -14.81 11.68 3.52
N ASN A 170 -15.53 11.87 4.63
CA ASN A 170 -15.02 12.54 5.82
C ASN A 170 -14.28 11.53 6.70
N ALA A 171 -13.05 11.86 7.12
CA ALA A 171 -12.19 11.00 7.92
C ALA A 171 -12.14 11.36 9.41
N GLY A 172 -12.96 12.31 9.86
CA GLY A 172 -12.96 12.81 11.23
C GLY A 172 -11.88 13.85 11.49
N ASP A 173 -11.96 14.53 12.64
CA ASP A 173 -10.94 15.47 13.17
C ASP A 173 -10.40 16.54 12.21
N GLY A 174 -11.23 16.97 11.26
CA GLY A 174 -10.84 17.98 10.28
C GLY A 174 -10.18 17.41 9.03
N TYR A 175 -10.20 16.08 8.83
CA TYR A 175 -9.64 15.41 7.67
C TYR A 175 -10.71 14.82 6.75
N ALA A 176 -10.33 14.61 5.49
CA ALA A 176 -11.14 13.94 4.48
C ALA A 176 -10.29 13.08 3.54
N LEU A 177 -10.90 12.08 2.92
CA LEU A 177 -10.30 11.37 1.80
C LEU A 177 -10.61 12.10 0.51
N ALA A 178 -9.56 12.42 -0.23
CA ALA A 178 -9.62 13.16 -1.49
C ALA A 178 -8.56 12.68 -2.48
N HIS A 179 -8.48 13.35 -3.63
CA HIS A 179 -7.51 13.08 -4.71
C HIS A 179 -7.47 11.60 -5.13
N LEU A 180 -8.63 11.11 -5.60
CA LEU A 180 -8.76 9.76 -6.12
C LEU A 180 -7.76 9.51 -7.26
N HIS A 181 -6.89 8.52 -7.06
CA HIS A 181 -5.94 8.00 -8.03
C HIS A 181 -6.34 6.59 -8.46
N TRP A 182 -6.64 6.39 -9.73
CA TRP A 182 -7.02 5.08 -10.25
C TRP A 182 -5.79 4.20 -10.46
N LEU A 183 -5.83 2.99 -9.92
CA LEU A 183 -4.77 1.98 -10.09
C LEU A 183 -5.03 1.05 -11.28
N SER A 184 -6.24 1.11 -11.84
CA SER A 184 -6.65 0.35 -13.03
C SER A 184 -7.62 1.13 -13.89
N ASN A 185 -7.83 0.67 -15.12
CA ASN A 185 -8.87 1.16 -16.01
C ASN A 185 -10.25 0.51 -15.78
N LEU A 186 -10.44 -0.22 -14.67
CA LEU A 186 -11.72 -0.83 -14.34
C LEU A 186 -12.76 0.27 -14.09
N ALA A 187 -13.88 0.19 -14.82
CA ALA A 187 -15.00 1.08 -14.61
C ALA A 187 -15.69 0.75 -13.28
N SER A 188 -16.12 1.79 -12.55
CA SER A 188 -16.91 1.66 -11.33
C SER A 188 -17.92 2.82 -11.22
N ASP A 189 -19.01 2.57 -10.50
CA ASP A 189 -19.98 3.60 -10.18
C ASP A 189 -19.44 4.55 -9.10
N ARG A 190 -19.77 5.83 -9.20
CA ARG A 190 -19.43 6.83 -8.20
C ARG A 190 -19.95 6.45 -6.80
N ASP A 191 -21.14 5.84 -6.73
CA ASP A 191 -21.72 5.43 -5.45
C ASP A 191 -20.92 4.27 -4.80
N ASP A 192 -20.39 3.33 -5.60
CA ASP A 192 -19.54 2.25 -5.11
C ASP A 192 -18.22 2.81 -4.55
N ILE A 193 -17.59 3.73 -5.27
CA ILE A 193 -16.36 4.39 -4.80
C ILE A 193 -16.60 5.18 -3.53
N ARG A 194 -17.73 5.89 -3.42
CA ARG A 194 -18.07 6.63 -2.22
C ARG A 194 -18.25 5.70 -1.02
N PHE A 195 -18.92 4.57 -1.18
CA PHE A 195 -19.06 3.57 -0.11
C PHE A 195 -17.69 3.03 0.34
N LEU A 196 -16.80 2.71 -0.61
CA LEU A 196 -15.44 2.27 -0.30
C LEU A 196 -14.62 3.37 0.37
N ALA A 197 -14.78 4.64 -0.03
CA ALA A 197 -14.13 5.77 0.61
C ALA A 197 -14.63 5.98 2.06
N GLU A 198 -15.93 5.84 2.32
CA GLU A 198 -16.46 5.93 3.68
C GLU A 198 -15.91 4.81 4.58
N THR A 199 -15.76 3.60 4.03
CA THR A 199 -15.13 2.47 4.74
C THR A 199 -13.64 2.74 4.99
N ALA A 200 -12.93 3.22 3.97
CA ALA A 200 -11.53 3.60 4.03
C ALA A 200 -11.27 4.68 5.09
N ALA A 201 -12.17 5.67 5.21
CA ALA A 201 -12.06 6.74 6.19
C ALA A 201 -12.08 6.22 7.63
N GLY A 202 -12.95 5.24 7.94
CA GLY A 202 -12.95 4.54 9.23
C GLY A 202 -11.66 3.78 9.47
N ILE A 203 -11.18 3.04 8.46
CA ILE A 203 -9.92 2.29 8.53
C ILE A 203 -8.72 3.21 8.80
N VAL A 204 -8.67 4.40 8.19
CA VAL A 204 -7.60 5.37 8.46
C VAL A 204 -7.61 5.79 9.93
N ALA A 205 -8.78 6.11 10.48
CA ALA A 205 -8.91 6.49 11.88
C ALA A 205 -8.43 5.37 12.81
N ASP A 206 -8.90 4.14 12.61
CA ASP A 206 -8.49 2.97 13.40
C ASP A 206 -6.98 2.69 13.25
N ALA A 207 -6.45 2.78 12.03
CA ALA A 207 -5.03 2.56 11.75
C ALA A 207 -4.15 3.59 12.48
N VAL A 208 -4.54 4.86 12.49
CA VAL A 208 -3.82 5.94 13.20
C VAL A 208 -3.93 5.75 14.71
N GLU A 209 -5.12 5.47 15.24
CA GLU A 209 -5.32 5.33 16.69
C GLU A 209 -4.57 4.12 17.27
N ASP A 210 -4.68 2.96 16.60
CA ASP A 210 -4.29 1.68 17.21
C ASP A 210 -2.95 1.13 16.75
N VAL A 211 -2.49 1.45 15.53
CA VAL A 211 -1.35 0.77 14.89
C VAL A 211 -0.21 1.73 14.57
N MET A 212 -0.51 2.87 13.94
CA MET A 212 0.44 3.82 13.36
C MET A 212 0.16 5.25 13.86
N PRO A 213 0.36 5.53 15.17
CA PRO A 213 0.00 6.82 15.78
C PRO A 213 0.79 8.01 15.27
N ASP A 214 1.97 7.78 14.68
CA ASP A 214 2.80 8.83 14.12
C ASP A 214 2.46 9.15 12.65
N LEU A 215 1.48 8.44 12.05
CA LEU A 215 1.17 8.52 10.62
C LEU A 215 0.52 9.86 10.21
N VAL A 216 -0.22 10.49 11.12
CA VAL A 216 -0.75 11.85 10.94
C VAL A 216 0.10 12.82 11.79
N PRO A 217 0.55 13.95 11.23
CA PRO A 217 1.25 14.97 12.00
C PRO A 217 0.42 15.47 13.19
N SER A 218 1.08 15.70 14.33
CA SER A 218 0.45 16.18 15.57
C SER A 218 0.24 17.69 15.61
#